data_AF-X1NKZ7-F1
#
_entry.id   AF-X1NKZ7-F1
#
_cell.length_a   1.000
_cell.length_b   1.000
_cell.length_c   1.000
_cell.angle_alpha   90.00
_cell.angle_beta   90.00
_cell.angle_gamma   90.00
#
_symmetry.space_group_name_H-M   'P 1'
#
loop_
_entity.id
_entity.type
_entity.pdbx_description
1 polymer ?
#
loop_
_entity_poly.entity_id
_entity_poly.type
_entity_poly.pdbx_seq_one_letter_code
_entity_poly.pdbx_strand_id
1 'polypeptide(L)'
;NIVSDSFSVTLAATIAVWPVVAHYFGIVSFVGPLATFLALLALPGIIATGAVAGLIGLVFLPLAQATGWLAWLFTSYMLFIVGGLAALPLSSIEVGPVGTVPIVIYYSALAAIVWLGSRWRDRAKSWLESGVSKSSRLVSRLPWRWVMPPLLILAILASAAAVTMPDDELHVSFFDIGQGDAILIQKGSQQVLIDGGPSPQLLALELGDRMPFWDRTIELVVLTHPHTDHLSGLVEVLERYQVEQVLYPDLDYESSL
;
A
#
# COMPACT_ATOMS: atom_id res chain seq x y z
N ASN A 1 -3.39 8.96 28.27
CA ASN A 1 -2.70 7.65 28.16
C ASN A 1 -2.34 7.56 26.68
N ILE A 2 -1.06 7.56 26.30
CA ILE A 2 -0.61 7.92 24.92
C ILE A 2 -1.37 7.19 23.80
N VAL A 3 -1.69 5.91 24.01
CA VAL A 3 -2.45 5.09 23.05
C VAL A 3 -3.88 5.61 22.86
N SER A 4 -4.57 5.94 23.95
CA SER A 4 -5.92 6.53 23.90
C SER A 4 -5.91 7.89 23.23
N ASP A 5 -4.90 8.72 23.54
CA ASP A 5 -4.81 10.07 22.99
C ASP A 5 -4.54 10.01 21.47
N SER A 6 -3.66 9.11 21.02
CA SER A 6 -3.37 8.88 19.59
C SER A 6 -4.59 8.33 18.84
N PHE A 7 -5.29 7.36 19.41
CA PHE A 7 -6.51 6.80 18.81
C PHE A 7 -7.62 7.85 18.69
N SER A 8 -7.82 8.67 19.72
CA SER A 8 -8.82 9.75 19.70
C SER A 8 -8.51 10.82 18.65
N VAL A 9 -7.24 11.18 18.45
CA VAL A 9 -6.83 12.14 17.41
C VAL A 9 -7.11 11.57 16.01
N THR A 10 -6.74 10.31 15.76
CA THR A 10 -7.00 9.65 14.47
C THR A 10 -8.50 9.56 14.20
N LEU A 11 -9.29 9.13 15.19
CA LEU A 11 -10.74 9.03 15.05
C LEU A 11 -11.38 10.39 14.77
N ALA A 12 -10.96 11.45 15.46
CA ALA A 12 -11.46 12.80 15.24
C ALA A 12 -11.14 13.32 13.83
N ALA A 13 -9.92 13.07 13.35
CA ALA A 13 -9.51 13.43 11.99
C ALA A 13 -10.33 12.67 10.94
N THR A 14 -10.55 11.36 11.12
CA THR A 14 -11.36 10.56 10.19
C THR A 14 -12.81 11.03 10.15
N ILE A 15 -13.42 11.28 11.31
CA ILE A 15 -14.79 11.82 11.42
C ILE A 15 -14.89 13.16 10.69
N ALA A 16 -13.92 14.06 10.90
CA ALA A 16 -13.91 15.37 10.27
C ALA A 16 -13.80 15.32 8.74
N VAL A 17 -13.13 14.31 8.18
CA VAL A 17 -12.89 14.16 6.74
C VAL A 17 -13.97 13.34 6.03
N TRP A 18 -14.77 12.57 6.78
CA TRP A 18 -15.76 11.63 6.24
C TRP A 18 -16.77 12.23 5.23
N PRO A 19 -17.38 13.41 5.47
CA PRO A 19 -18.31 14.02 4.53
C PRO A 19 -17.65 14.46 3.23
N VAL A 20 -16.39 14.89 3.30
CA VAL A 20 -15.61 15.30 2.12
C VAL A 20 -15.28 14.07 1.28
N VAL A 21 -14.88 12.97 1.92
CA VAL A 21 -14.64 11.71 1.22
C VAL A 21 -15.92 11.20 0.56
N ALA A 22 -17.05 11.25 1.27
CA ALA A 22 -18.34 10.87 0.71
C ALA A 22 -18.76 11.75 -0.48
N HIS A 23 -18.45 13.06 -0.46
CA HIS A 23 -18.75 13.99 -1.54
C HIS A 23 -17.94 13.73 -2.81
N TYR A 24 -16.62 13.56 -2.67
CA TYR A 24 -15.72 13.42 -3.82
C TYR A 24 -15.63 11.98 -4.35
N PHE A 25 -15.70 10.99 -3.47
CA PHE A 25 -15.49 9.59 -3.83
C PHE A 25 -16.77 8.75 -3.76
N GLY A 26 -17.88 9.29 -3.27
CA GLY A 26 -19.17 8.58 -3.22
C GLY A 26 -19.18 7.39 -2.25
N ILE A 27 -18.18 7.25 -1.37
CA ILE A 27 -18.03 6.13 -0.45
C ILE A 27 -17.89 6.57 1.00
N VAL A 28 -18.40 5.74 1.91
CA VAL A 28 -18.25 5.87 3.36
C VAL A 28 -17.62 4.58 3.87
N SER A 29 -16.33 4.66 4.26
CA SER A 29 -15.61 3.51 4.81
C SER A 29 -15.81 3.37 6.33
N PHE A 30 -16.25 2.20 6.78
CA PHE A 30 -16.40 1.88 8.21
C PHE A 30 -15.10 1.36 8.82
N VAL A 31 -14.26 0.72 8.01
CA VAL A 31 -12.95 0.24 8.44
C VAL A 31 -11.88 1.33 8.41
N GLY A 32 -12.17 2.47 7.75
CA GLY A 32 -11.25 3.60 7.58
C GLY A 32 -10.51 4.05 8.84
N PRO A 33 -11.17 4.30 9.99
CA PRO A 33 -10.48 4.68 11.22
C PRO A 33 -9.47 3.65 11.71
N LEU A 34 -9.85 2.36 11.68
CA LEU A 34 -8.99 1.26 12.12
C LEU A 34 -7.85 1.02 11.12
N ALA A 35 -8.15 1.04 9.83
CA ALA A 35 -7.17 0.94 8.74
C ALA A 35 -6.14 2.07 8.83
N THR A 36 -6.57 3.31 9.05
CA THR A 36 -5.69 4.47 9.21
C THR A 36 -4.81 4.32 10.44
N PHE A 37 -5.37 3.92 11.58
CA PHE A 37 -4.60 3.71 12.81
C PHE A 37 -3.51 2.64 12.64
N LEU A 38 -3.86 1.50 12.05
CA LEU A 38 -2.90 0.42 11.81
C LEU A 38 -1.87 0.80 10.73
N ALA A 39 -2.28 1.48 9.66
CA ALA A 39 -1.39 1.99 8.63
C ALA A 39 -0.37 3.01 9.19
N LEU A 40 -0.78 3.86 10.14
CA LEU A 40 0.10 4.81 10.81
C LEU A 40 1.23 4.13 11.61
N LEU A 41 1.08 2.87 12.02
CA LEU A 41 2.17 2.13 12.68
C LEU A 41 3.31 1.81 11.71
N ALA A 42 2.99 1.60 10.43
CA ALA A 42 3.97 1.29 9.39
C ALA A 42 4.49 2.54 8.66
N LEU A 43 3.70 3.61 8.61
CA LEU A 43 3.99 4.81 7.82
C LEU A 43 5.37 5.43 8.11
N PRO A 44 5.82 5.64 9.37
CA PRO A 44 7.17 6.15 9.62
C PRO A 44 8.27 5.23 9.07
N GLY A 45 8.05 3.92 9.13
CA GLY A 45 8.94 2.91 8.57
C GLY A 45 9.04 3.03 7.05
N ILE A 46 7.90 3.11 6.36
CA ILE A 46 7.84 3.32 4.90
C ILE A 46 8.56 4.60 4.50
N ILE A 47 8.27 5.73 5.15
CA ILE A 47 8.89 7.02 4.82
C ILE A 47 10.40 6.97 5.05
N ALA A 48 10.84 6.48 6.21
CA ALA A 48 12.27 6.46 6.54
C ALA A 48 13.06 5.54 5.61
N THR A 49 12.59 4.31 5.42
CA THR A 49 13.26 3.33 4.55
C THR A 49 13.19 3.72 3.08
N GLY A 50 12.06 4.24 2.61
CA GLY A 50 11.90 4.74 1.24
C GLY A 50 12.78 5.95 0.95
N ALA A 51 12.86 6.92 1.87
CA ALA A 51 13.74 8.07 1.72
C ALA A 51 15.22 7.66 1.69
N VAL A 52 15.63 6.76 2.57
CA VAL A 52 17.00 6.22 2.59
C VAL A 52 17.29 5.45 1.30
N ALA A 53 16.38 4.59 0.85
CA ALA A 53 16.54 3.86 -0.41
C ALA A 53 16.66 4.80 -1.61
N GLY A 54 15.82 5.84 -1.67
CA GLY A 54 15.90 6.87 -2.72
C GLY A 54 17.24 7.61 -2.72
N LEU A 55 17.71 8.07 -1.56
CA LEU A 55 18.98 8.78 -1.43
C LEU A 55 20.19 7.91 -1.78
N ILE A 56 20.22 6.67 -1.30
CA ILE A 56 21.28 5.72 -1.62
C ILE A 56 21.23 5.35 -3.11
N GLY A 57 20.03 5.23 -3.68
CA GLY A 57 19.82 4.90 -5.10
C GLY A 57 20.43 5.89 -6.08
N LEU A 58 20.60 7.15 -5.66
CA LEU A 58 21.30 8.16 -6.45
C LEU A 58 22.80 7.87 -6.63
N VAL A 59 23.40 7.09 -5.73
CA VAL A 59 24.85 6.85 -5.68
C VAL A 59 25.19 5.39 -5.93
N PHE A 60 24.43 4.46 -5.35
CA PHE A 60 24.73 3.04 -5.37
C PHE A 60 23.46 2.16 -5.30
N LEU A 61 22.96 1.79 -6.47
CA LEU A 61 21.74 0.98 -6.66
C LEU A 61 21.69 -0.33 -5.84
N PRO A 62 22.75 -1.15 -5.73
CA PRO A 62 22.67 -2.42 -5.00
C PRO A 62 22.34 -2.23 -3.51
N LEU A 63 22.90 -1.20 -2.86
CA LEU A 63 22.58 -0.91 -1.46
C LEU A 63 21.19 -0.29 -1.31
N ALA A 64 20.75 0.49 -2.31
CA ALA A 64 19.40 1.03 -2.34
C ALA A 64 18.35 -0.09 -2.38
N GLN A 65 18.58 -1.13 -3.18
CA GLN A 65 17.73 -2.33 -3.23
C GLN A 65 17.64 -3.02 -1.87
N ALA A 66 18.78 -3.21 -1.18
CA ALA A 66 18.79 -3.79 0.16
C ALA A 66 17.96 -2.97 1.17
N THR A 67 18.04 -1.64 1.13
CA THR A 67 17.18 -0.78 1.95
C THR A 67 15.72 -0.76 1.49
N GLY A 68 15.46 -0.97 0.20
CA GLY A 68 14.14 -1.14 -0.37
C GLY A 68 13.44 -2.40 0.14
N TRP A 69 14.18 -3.48 0.40
CA TRP A 69 13.62 -4.68 1.06
C TRP A 69 13.13 -4.40 2.48
N LEU A 70 13.72 -3.44 3.19
CA LEU A 70 13.18 -2.99 4.48
C LEU A 70 11.90 -2.17 4.31
N ALA A 71 11.81 -1.35 3.25
CA ALA A 71 10.57 -0.64 2.92
C ALA A 71 9.44 -1.62 2.58
N TRP A 72 9.76 -2.70 1.85
CA TRP A 72 8.81 -3.76 1.54
C TRP A 72 8.14 -4.34 2.77
N LEU A 73 8.86 -4.58 3.88
CA LEU A 73 8.25 -5.08 5.11
C LEU A 73 7.07 -4.22 5.57
N PHE A 74 7.28 -2.92 5.64
CA PHE A 74 6.28 -1.98 6.14
C PHE A 74 5.14 -1.81 5.15
N THR A 75 5.45 -1.79 3.84
CA THR A 75 4.45 -1.70 2.78
C THR A 75 3.60 -2.98 2.72
N SER A 76 4.19 -4.16 2.83
CA SER A 76 3.48 -5.45 2.85
C SER A 76 2.61 -5.62 4.07
N TYR A 77 3.07 -5.18 5.25
CA TYR A 77 2.22 -5.09 6.43
C TYR A 77 1.01 -4.19 6.14
N MET A 78 1.22 -3.01 5.56
CA MET A 78 0.15 -2.07 5.26
C MET A 78 -0.85 -2.68 4.26
N LEU A 79 -0.37 -3.29 3.18
CA LEU A 79 -1.20 -3.95 2.16
C LEU A 79 -1.99 -5.11 2.76
N PHE A 80 -1.36 -5.96 3.57
CA PHE A 80 -2.03 -7.07 4.24
C PHE A 80 -3.16 -6.59 5.15
N ILE A 81 -2.91 -5.55 5.97
CA ILE A 81 -3.92 -4.99 6.86
C ILE A 81 -5.06 -4.33 6.07
N VAL A 82 -4.74 -3.49 5.09
CA VAL A 82 -5.75 -2.77 4.31
C VAL A 82 -6.56 -3.75 3.46
N GLY A 83 -5.91 -4.70 2.78
CA GLY A 83 -6.58 -5.74 2.00
C GLY A 83 -7.47 -6.63 2.86
N GLY A 84 -6.99 -7.05 4.03
CA GLY A 84 -7.78 -7.84 4.98
C GLY A 84 -9.02 -7.10 5.51
N LEU A 85 -8.89 -5.79 5.78
CA LEU A 85 -10.02 -4.96 6.20
C LEU A 85 -10.99 -4.65 5.06
N ALA A 86 -10.47 -4.50 3.83
CA ALA A 86 -11.26 -4.23 2.64
C ALA A 86 -12.15 -5.44 2.26
N ALA A 87 -11.67 -6.66 2.50
CA ALA A 87 -12.41 -7.90 2.23
C ALA A 87 -13.64 -8.12 3.13
N LEU A 88 -13.85 -7.29 4.16
CA LEU A 88 -15.03 -7.38 5.01
C LEU A 88 -16.29 -6.91 4.26
N PRO A 89 -17.44 -7.61 4.40
CA PRO A 89 -18.66 -7.35 3.62
C PRO A 89 -19.34 -5.98 3.91
N LEU A 90 -18.83 -5.21 4.87
CA LEU A 90 -19.27 -3.86 5.21
C LEU A 90 -18.07 -2.91 5.36
N SER A 91 -16.99 -3.16 4.61
CA SER A 91 -15.79 -2.30 4.65
C SER A 91 -16.11 -0.88 4.20
N SER A 92 -17.00 -0.74 3.21
CA SER A 92 -17.54 0.54 2.75
C SER A 92 -18.97 0.41 2.24
N ILE A 93 -19.68 1.53 2.24
CA ILE A 93 -20.97 1.67 1.55
C ILE A 93 -20.82 2.77 0.50
N GLU A 94 -21.31 2.49 -0.71
CA GLU A 94 -21.48 3.47 -1.76
C GLU A 94 -22.72 4.31 -1.47
N VAL A 95 -22.51 5.61 -1.28
CA VAL A 95 -23.56 6.58 -0.95
C VAL A 95 -23.95 7.44 -2.15
N GLY A 96 -23.21 7.30 -3.26
CA GLY A 96 -23.40 8.09 -4.47
C GLY A 96 -23.01 9.57 -4.29
N PRO A 97 -23.36 10.44 -5.27
CA PRO A 97 -23.04 11.86 -5.21
C PRO A 97 -23.73 12.55 -4.03
N VAL A 98 -22.96 12.95 -3.01
CA VAL A 98 -23.50 13.68 -1.85
C VAL A 98 -23.58 15.17 -2.19
N GLY A 99 -24.73 15.82 -1.99
CA GLY A 99 -24.87 17.27 -2.19
C GLY A 99 -24.12 18.09 -1.14
N THR A 100 -23.93 19.39 -1.39
CA THR A 100 -23.24 20.31 -0.45
C THR A 100 -24.02 20.58 0.84
N VAL A 101 -25.35 20.49 0.80
CA VAL A 101 -26.24 20.77 1.95
C VAL A 101 -26.02 19.78 3.12
N PRO A 102 -26.03 18.45 2.91
CA PRO A 102 -25.67 17.48 3.96
C PRO A 102 -24.31 17.75 4.63
N ILE A 103 -23.31 18.21 3.87
CA ILE A 103 -21.96 18.51 4.37
C ILE A 103 -22.01 19.70 5.33
N VAL A 104 -22.72 20.78 4.96
CA VAL A 104 -22.89 21.96 5.81
C VAL A 104 -23.65 21.62 7.09
N ILE A 105 -24.71 20.81 6.98
CA ILE A 105 -25.47 20.32 8.15
C ILE A 105 -24.56 19.51 9.07
N TYR A 106 -23.77 18.60 8.50
CA TYR A 106 -22.84 17.77 9.26
C TYR A 106 -21.82 18.60 10.03
N TYR A 107 -21.13 19.54 9.38
CA TYR A 107 -20.13 20.37 10.05
C TYR A 107 -20.75 21.33 11.07
N SER A 108 -21.95 21.84 10.81
CA SER A 108 -22.70 22.67 11.77
C SER A 108 -23.07 21.86 13.02
N ALA A 109 -23.54 20.62 12.84
CA ALA A 109 -23.83 19.71 13.93
C ALA A 109 -22.57 19.30 14.70
N LEU A 110 -21.47 18.98 14.01
CA LEU A 110 -20.19 18.65 14.62
C LEU A 110 -19.65 19.83 15.44
N ALA A 111 -19.71 21.05 14.91
CA ALA A 111 -19.31 22.26 15.62
C ALA A 111 -20.18 22.52 16.87
N ALA A 112 -21.49 22.32 16.76
CA ALA A 112 -22.40 22.40 17.90
C ALA A 112 -22.05 21.36 18.97
N ILE A 113 -21.85 20.09 18.59
CA ILE A 113 -21.47 19.00 19.51
C ILE A 113 -20.16 19.32 20.24
N VAL A 114 -19.14 19.79 19.51
CA VAL A 114 -17.85 20.18 20.11
C VAL A 114 -18.00 21.36 21.06
N TRP A 115 -18.79 22.37 20.70
CA TRP A 115 -19.04 23.57 21.52
C TRP A 115 -19.90 23.28 22.76
N LEU A 116 -20.89 22.41 22.64
CA LEU A 116 -21.66 21.91 23.77
C LEU A 116 -20.72 21.09 24.68
N GLY A 117 -19.97 20.13 24.12
CA GLY A 117 -19.03 19.29 24.85
C GLY A 117 -17.92 20.07 25.57
N SER A 118 -17.42 21.17 24.99
CA SER A 118 -16.45 22.03 25.67
C SER A 118 -17.03 22.69 26.92
N ARG A 119 -18.31 23.06 26.91
CA ARG A 119 -19.00 23.61 28.09
C ARG A 119 -19.26 22.57 29.19
N TRP A 120 -19.46 21.31 28.83
CA TRP A 120 -19.54 20.20 29.79
C TRP A 120 -18.16 19.87 30.38
N ARG A 121 -17.09 20.00 29.59
CA ARG A 121 -15.71 19.81 30.04
C ARG A 121 -15.26 20.87 31.04
N ASP A 122 -15.70 22.12 30.89
CA ASP A 122 -15.40 23.20 31.85
C ASP A 122 -16.11 23.01 33.20
N ARG A 123 -17.28 22.33 33.23
CA ARG A 123 -17.95 21.91 34.49
C ARG A 123 -17.36 20.65 35.10
N ALA A 124 -16.99 19.66 34.27
CA ALA A 124 -16.41 18.39 34.70
C ALA A 124 -14.95 18.52 35.19
N LYS A 125 -14.20 19.53 34.70
CA LYS A 125 -12.86 19.86 35.20
C LYS A 125 -12.83 20.17 36.71
N SER A 126 -13.89 20.77 37.25
CA SER A 126 -13.96 21.06 38.71
C SER A 126 -14.19 19.83 39.59
N TRP A 127 -14.68 18.72 39.01
CA TRP A 127 -14.94 17.45 39.73
C TRP A 127 -13.82 16.42 39.57
N LEU A 128 -12.94 16.57 38.58
CA LEU A 128 -11.84 15.63 38.28
C LEU A 128 -10.48 16.05 38.85
N GLU A 129 -10.36 17.26 39.40
CA GLU A 129 -9.13 17.74 40.05
C GLU A 129 -8.92 17.23 41.49
N SER A 130 -9.88 16.50 42.07
CA SER A 130 -9.73 15.91 43.42
C SER A 130 -9.20 14.47 43.45
N GLY A 131 -8.66 13.95 42.34
CA GLY A 131 -8.08 12.62 42.39
C GLY A 131 -7.43 12.14 41.10
N VAL A 132 -6.20 12.61 40.81
CA VAL A 132 -5.07 11.77 40.38
C VAL A 132 -3.78 12.57 40.62
N SER A 133 -2.99 12.15 41.60
CA SER A 133 -1.62 12.63 41.80
C SER A 133 -0.62 11.85 40.95
N LYS A 134 0.38 12.59 40.45
CA LYS A 134 1.81 12.22 40.24
C LYS A 134 2.13 10.76 39.90
N SER A 135 2.48 10.53 38.63
CA SER A 135 3.43 9.49 38.24
C SER A 135 4.16 9.92 36.97
N SER A 136 5.19 10.74 37.17
CA SER A 136 6.21 11.03 36.17
C SER A 136 7.42 10.15 36.44
N ARG A 137 8.01 9.65 35.34
CA ARG A 137 9.25 8.86 35.20
C ARG A 137 9.07 7.35 35.17
N LEU A 138 9.12 6.81 33.95
CA LEU A 138 9.80 5.54 33.70
C LEU A 138 10.32 5.48 32.25
N VAL A 139 11.44 6.15 32.00
CA VAL A 139 12.33 5.80 30.88
C VAL A 139 13.48 5.04 31.51
N SER A 140 13.50 3.72 31.34
CA SER A 140 14.58 2.84 31.80
C SER A 140 15.33 2.25 30.61
N ARG A 141 16.56 2.74 30.45
CA ARG A 141 17.81 2.09 30.00
C ARG A 141 17.68 0.82 29.12
N LEU A 142 18.13 0.97 27.88
CA LEU A 142 18.68 -0.06 26.98
C LEU A 142 19.77 -0.86 27.70
N PRO A 143 19.70 -2.20 27.70
CA PRO A 143 20.39 -3.02 26.68
C PRO A 143 19.58 -4.30 26.30
N TRP A 144 20.05 -5.11 25.34
CA TRP A 144 19.43 -6.35 24.78
C TRP A 144 18.15 -6.20 23.92
N ARG A 145 17.30 -5.19 24.16
CA ARG A 145 16.01 -5.00 23.43
C ARG A 145 16.14 -4.53 21.97
N TRP A 146 17.35 -4.32 21.44
CA TRP A 146 17.60 -3.85 20.07
C TRP A 146 18.19 -4.90 19.14
N VAL A 147 18.51 -6.09 19.65
CA VAL A 147 18.98 -7.22 18.84
C VAL A 147 17.82 -8.13 18.45
N MET A 148 16.84 -8.28 19.35
CA MET A 148 15.65 -9.11 19.11
C MET A 148 14.67 -8.55 18.07
N PRO A 149 14.33 -7.23 18.03
CA PRO A 149 13.46 -6.69 16.98
C PRO A 149 14.02 -6.83 15.57
N PRO A 150 15.30 -6.51 15.26
CA PRO A 150 15.83 -6.71 13.92
C PRO A 150 15.99 -8.19 13.57
N LEU A 151 16.28 -9.08 14.52
CA LEU A 151 16.26 -10.53 14.27
C LEU A 151 14.86 -11.07 14.01
N LEU A 152 13.85 -10.56 14.72
CA LEU A 152 12.46 -10.95 14.52
C LEU A 152 11.92 -10.37 13.20
N ILE A 153 12.29 -9.13 12.87
CA ILE A 153 12.04 -8.53 11.56
C ILE A 153 12.73 -9.34 10.46
N LEU A 154 14.00 -9.71 10.62
CA LEU A 154 14.74 -10.53 9.67
C LEU A 154 14.11 -11.92 9.51
N ALA A 155 13.65 -12.52 10.60
CA ALA A 155 12.94 -13.80 10.57
C ALA A 155 11.58 -13.67 9.84
N ILE A 156 10.82 -12.61 10.11
CA ILE A 156 9.55 -12.33 9.40
C ILE A 156 9.81 -12.07 7.92
N LEU A 157 10.83 -11.27 7.59
CA LEU A 157 11.27 -11.00 6.21
C LEU A 157 11.68 -12.29 5.49
N ALA A 158 12.49 -13.13 6.14
CA ALA A 158 12.95 -14.40 5.58
C ALA A 158 11.80 -15.41 5.41
N SER A 159 10.88 -15.49 6.37
CA SER A 159 9.69 -16.35 6.27
C SER A 159 8.72 -15.85 5.21
N ALA A 160 8.45 -14.55 5.13
CA ALA A 160 7.62 -13.99 4.08
C ALA A 160 8.28 -14.18 2.70
N ALA A 161 9.61 -14.06 2.62
CA ALA A 161 10.34 -14.36 1.40
C ALA A 161 10.25 -15.85 1.01
N ALA A 162 10.30 -16.76 1.98
CA ALA A 162 10.14 -18.19 1.73
C ALA A 162 8.71 -18.56 1.26
N VAL A 163 7.68 -17.87 1.74
CA VAL A 163 6.28 -18.13 1.35
C VAL A 163 5.96 -17.59 -0.04
N THR A 164 6.57 -16.48 -0.45
CA THR A 164 6.39 -15.93 -1.80
C THR A 164 7.49 -16.41 -2.76
N MET A 165 8.21 -17.49 -2.43
CA MET A 165 9.09 -18.14 -3.40
C MET A 165 8.24 -18.86 -4.47
N PRO A 166 8.64 -18.79 -5.75
CA PRO A 166 7.99 -19.56 -6.81
C PRO A 166 8.04 -21.05 -6.49
N ASP A 167 6.95 -21.76 -6.78
CA ASP A 167 6.91 -23.22 -6.74
C ASP A 167 7.38 -23.81 -8.08
N ASP A 168 7.60 -25.14 -8.10
CA ASP A 168 8.00 -25.86 -9.32
C ASP A 168 6.79 -26.24 -10.21
N GLU A 169 5.60 -25.75 -9.91
CA GLU A 169 4.40 -25.97 -10.71
C GLU A 169 4.34 -25.00 -11.88
N LEU A 170 3.59 -25.38 -12.94
CA LEU A 170 3.37 -24.51 -14.08
C LEU A 170 2.15 -23.63 -13.81
N HIS A 171 2.38 -22.33 -13.66
CA HIS A 171 1.33 -21.34 -13.56
C HIS A 171 1.16 -20.60 -14.88
N VAL A 172 -0.09 -20.45 -15.32
CA VAL A 172 -0.45 -19.66 -16.50
C VAL A 172 -1.50 -18.65 -16.08
N SER A 173 -1.11 -17.39 -16.03
CA SER A 173 -1.96 -16.27 -15.62
C SER A 173 -2.35 -15.44 -16.84
N PHE A 174 -3.65 -15.28 -17.06
CA PHE A 174 -4.20 -14.38 -18.07
C PHE A 174 -4.62 -13.08 -17.38
N PHE A 175 -4.03 -11.95 -17.76
CA PHE A 175 -4.28 -10.68 -17.11
C PHE A 175 -5.48 -9.94 -17.71
N ASP A 176 -6.28 -9.32 -16.84
CA ASP A 176 -7.38 -8.45 -17.26
C ASP A 176 -6.87 -7.01 -17.42
N ILE A 177 -6.33 -6.74 -18.61
CA ILE A 177 -5.69 -5.48 -19.01
C ILE A 177 -6.55 -4.66 -20.00
N GLY A 178 -7.83 -5.00 -20.13
CA GLY A 178 -8.77 -4.33 -21.04
C GLY A 178 -8.78 -4.91 -22.46
N GLN A 179 -8.51 -4.07 -23.48
CA GLN A 179 -8.50 -4.50 -24.89
C GLN A 179 -7.08 -4.89 -25.32
N GLY A 180 -6.75 -6.17 -25.24
CA GLY A 180 -5.46 -6.73 -25.65
C GLY A 180 -5.18 -8.03 -24.88
N ASP A 181 -4.02 -8.62 -25.14
CA ASP A 181 -3.57 -9.83 -24.46
C ASP A 181 -2.33 -9.53 -23.59
N ALA A 182 -2.28 -10.15 -22.42
CA ALA A 182 -1.09 -10.24 -21.58
C ALA A 182 -1.16 -11.54 -20.77
N ILE A 183 -0.21 -12.44 -21.01
CA ILE A 183 -0.19 -13.77 -20.42
C ILE A 183 1.16 -14.01 -19.77
N LEU A 184 1.17 -14.29 -18.48
CA LEU A 184 2.37 -14.65 -17.74
C LEU A 184 2.40 -16.16 -17.51
N ILE A 185 3.45 -16.82 -18.00
CA ILE A 185 3.73 -18.23 -17.75
C ILE A 185 4.91 -18.31 -16.78
N GLN A 186 4.74 -19.04 -15.68
CA GLN A 186 5.75 -19.17 -14.64
C GLN A 186 5.97 -20.65 -14.30
N LYS A 187 7.24 -21.03 -14.10
CA LYS A 187 7.61 -22.33 -13.55
C LYS A 187 8.95 -22.23 -12.84
N GLY A 188 8.97 -22.47 -11.53
CA GLY A 188 10.16 -22.21 -10.72
C GLY A 188 10.58 -20.75 -10.88
N SER A 189 11.86 -20.49 -11.14
CA SER A 189 12.35 -19.13 -11.39
C SER A 189 12.11 -18.62 -12.82
N GLN A 190 11.62 -19.45 -13.75
CA GLN A 190 11.47 -19.06 -15.15
C GLN A 190 10.11 -18.41 -15.41
N GLN A 191 10.14 -17.28 -16.11
CA GLN A 191 9.04 -16.38 -16.37
C GLN A 191 9.03 -15.99 -17.85
N VAL A 192 7.91 -16.28 -18.51
CA VAL A 192 7.67 -15.92 -19.90
C VAL A 192 6.44 -15.02 -19.94
N LEU A 193 6.61 -13.81 -20.47
CA LEU A 193 5.51 -12.87 -20.68
C LEU A 193 5.16 -12.83 -22.17
N ILE A 194 3.89 -13.05 -22.49
CA ILE A 194 3.36 -12.98 -23.86
C ILE A 194 2.44 -11.76 -23.94
N ASP A 195 2.80 -10.80 -24.79
CA ASP A 195 2.16 -9.49 -24.97
C ASP A 195 2.05 -8.66 -23.67
N GLY A 196 1.74 -7.37 -23.81
CA GLY A 196 1.66 -6.43 -22.67
C GLY A 196 0.41 -5.58 -22.62
N GLY A 197 -0.50 -5.72 -23.59
CA GLY A 197 -1.70 -4.89 -23.61
C GLY A 197 -1.47 -3.41 -23.90
N PRO A 198 -2.58 -2.63 -23.89
CA PRO A 198 -2.56 -1.19 -24.11
C PRO A 198 -2.19 -0.39 -22.85
N SER A 199 -2.24 -1.00 -21.66
CA SER A 199 -2.10 -0.29 -20.38
C SER A 199 -0.84 -0.71 -19.61
N PRO A 200 0.23 0.10 -19.66
CA PRO A 200 1.43 -0.10 -18.86
C PRO A 200 1.18 -0.21 -17.35
N GLN A 201 0.23 0.58 -16.84
CA GLN A 201 -0.04 0.65 -15.40
C GLN A 201 -0.78 -0.60 -14.90
N LEU A 202 -1.76 -1.11 -15.67
CA LEU A 202 -2.48 -2.33 -15.32
C LEU A 202 -1.56 -3.54 -15.39
N LEU A 203 -0.72 -3.64 -16.43
CA LEU A 203 0.25 -4.73 -16.54
C LEU A 203 1.24 -4.73 -15.37
N ALA A 204 1.79 -3.57 -15.00
CA ALA A 204 2.71 -3.48 -13.87
C ALA A 204 2.07 -3.86 -12.53
N LEU A 205 0.77 -3.57 -12.35
CA LEU A 205 0.01 -3.98 -11.17
C LEU A 205 -0.16 -5.50 -11.13
N GLU A 206 -0.63 -6.11 -12.22
CA GLU A 206 -0.84 -7.55 -12.33
C GLU A 206 0.47 -8.34 -12.19
N LEU A 207 1.57 -7.88 -12.80
CA LEU A 207 2.90 -8.45 -12.59
C LEU A 207 3.35 -8.33 -11.13
N GLY A 208 3.06 -7.19 -10.47
CA GLY A 208 3.36 -6.99 -9.06
C GLY A 208 2.57 -7.91 -8.11
N ASP A 209 1.38 -8.34 -8.53
CA ASP A 209 0.55 -9.29 -7.77
C ASP A 209 0.98 -10.75 -7.98
N ARG A 210 1.56 -11.10 -9.13
CA ARG A 210 1.98 -12.48 -9.46
C ARG A 210 3.46 -12.78 -9.24
N MET A 211 4.33 -11.79 -9.39
CA MET A 211 5.77 -11.98 -9.23
C MET A 211 6.20 -11.57 -7.81
N PRO A 212 7.17 -12.27 -7.21
CA PRO A 212 7.77 -11.83 -5.97
C PRO A 212 8.36 -10.43 -6.15
N PHE A 213 8.19 -9.53 -5.18
CA PHE A 213 8.58 -8.13 -5.33
C PHE A 213 10.09 -7.89 -5.58
N TRP A 214 10.94 -8.82 -5.11
CA TRP A 214 12.38 -8.80 -5.32
C TRP A 214 12.78 -9.36 -6.67
N ASP A 215 11.89 -10.12 -7.30
CA ASP A 215 12.11 -10.68 -8.62
C ASP A 215 11.78 -9.61 -9.66
N ARG A 216 12.79 -9.31 -10.47
CA ARG A 216 12.72 -8.31 -11.53
C ARG A 216 13.21 -8.89 -12.84
N THR A 217 13.37 -10.20 -12.93
CA THR A 217 13.86 -10.86 -14.13
C THR A 217 12.69 -11.47 -14.89
N ILE A 218 12.68 -11.29 -16.20
CA ILE A 218 11.79 -12.01 -17.11
C ILE A 218 12.67 -12.64 -18.18
N GLU A 219 12.73 -13.96 -18.23
CA GLU A 219 13.62 -14.70 -19.13
C GLU A 219 13.24 -14.47 -20.59
N LEU A 220 11.95 -14.43 -20.90
CA LEU A 220 11.46 -14.24 -22.25
C LEU A 220 10.23 -13.35 -22.31
N VAL A 221 10.29 -12.32 -23.14
CA VAL A 221 9.13 -11.57 -23.60
C VAL A 221 8.81 -12.00 -25.03
N VAL A 222 7.57 -12.36 -25.31
CA VAL A 222 7.06 -12.69 -26.64
C VAL A 222 6.06 -11.63 -27.05
N LEU A 223 6.34 -10.94 -28.16
CA LEU A 223 5.39 -10.04 -28.82
C LEU A 223 4.73 -10.80 -29.96
N THR A 224 3.41 -10.97 -29.93
CA THR A 224 2.69 -11.71 -30.97
C THR A 224 2.59 -10.89 -32.26
N HIS A 225 2.19 -9.61 -32.16
CA HIS A 225 2.10 -8.67 -33.27
C HIS A 225 2.42 -7.24 -32.81
N PRO A 226 3.04 -6.40 -33.65
CA PRO A 226 3.56 -5.08 -33.26
C PRO A 226 2.50 -3.97 -33.13
N HIS A 227 1.23 -4.31 -32.86
CA HIS A 227 0.20 -3.31 -32.65
C HIS A 227 0.31 -2.65 -31.27
N THR A 228 -0.11 -1.40 -31.17
CA THR A 228 0.01 -0.59 -29.94
C THR A 228 -0.75 -1.17 -28.75
N ASP A 229 -1.84 -1.89 -28.98
CA ASP A 229 -2.64 -2.59 -27.98
C ASP A 229 -2.00 -3.88 -27.42
N HIS A 230 -0.84 -4.29 -27.95
CA HIS A 230 -0.02 -5.39 -27.41
C HIS A 230 1.37 -4.89 -26.96
N LEU A 231 1.92 -3.87 -27.63
CA LEU A 231 3.27 -3.36 -27.41
C LEU A 231 3.37 -2.36 -26.24
N SER A 232 2.33 -1.55 -25.99
CA SER A 232 2.42 -0.42 -25.05
C SER A 232 2.85 -0.84 -23.64
N GLY A 233 2.27 -1.91 -23.10
CA GLY A 233 2.66 -2.41 -21.78
C GLY A 233 4.06 -3.03 -21.76
N LEU A 234 4.52 -3.63 -22.86
CA LEU A 234 5.85 -4.23 -22.93
C LEU A 234 6.98 -3.20 -22.87
N VAL A 235 6.77 -1.99 -23.40
CA VAL A 235 7.75 -0.89 -23.28
C VAL A 235 8.07 -0.63 -21.81
N GLU A 236 7.05 -0.56 -20.98
CA GLU A 236 7.20 -0.35 -19.54
C GLU A 236 7.82 -1.55 -18.82
N VAL A 237 7.55 -2.77 -19.29
CA VAL A 237 8.23 -3.97 -18.78
C VAL A 237 9.72 -3.90 -19.06
N LEU A 238 10.13 -3.50 -20.26
CA LEU A 238 11.54 -3.33 -20.63
C LEU A 238 12.24 -2.22 -19.82
N GLU A 239 11.51 -1.20 -19.37
CA GLU A 239 12.05 -0.14 -18.51
C GLU A 239 12.18 -0.57 -17.03
N ARG A 240 11.27 -1.43 -16.53
CA ARG A 240 11.19 -1.79 -15.10
C ARG A 240 11.76 -3.16 -14.74
N TYR A 241 11.86 -4.07 -15.70
CA TYR A 241 12.31 -5.45 -15.51
C TYR A 241 13.54 -5.73 -16.36
N GLN A 242 14.41 -6.59 -15.83
CA GLN A 242 15.53 -7.14 -16.57
C GLN A 242 15.02 -8.26 -17.48
N VAL A 243 14.82 -7.95 -18.75
CA VAL A 243 14.40 -8.90 -19.76
C VAL A 243 15.63 -9.54 -20.42
N GLU A 244 15.75 -10.87 -20.36
CA GLU A 244 16.91 -11.57 -20.95
C GLU A 244 16.79 -11.73 -22.46
N GLN A 245 15.58 -12.07 -22.94
CA GLN A 245 15.31 -12.32 -24.35
C GLN A 245 13.97 -11.73 -24.78
N VAL A 246 13.92 -11.22 -26.01
CA VAL A 246 12.69 -10.76 -26.66
C VAL A 246 12.52 -11.53 -27.97
N LEU A 247 11.37 -12.18 -28.13
CA LEU A 247 10.93 -12.82 -29.36
C LEU A 247 9.84 -11.96 -29.99
N TYR A 248 10.06 -11.47 -31.19
CA TYR A 248 9.10 -10.68 -31.96
C TYR A 248 9.11 -11.11 -33.43
N PRO A 249 7.99 -10.94 -34.15
CA PRO A 249 7.95 -11.24 -35.57
C PRO A 249 8.72 -10.18 -36.36
N ASP A 250 9.46 -10.61 -37.39
CA ASP A 250 10.16 -9.73 -38.33
C ASP A 250 9.14 -9.13 -39.32
N LEU A 251 8.34 -8.18 -38.83
CA LEU A 251 7.30 -7.47 -39.58
C LEU A 251 7.60 -5.97 -39.55
N ASP A 252 7.69 -5.36 -40.74
CA ASP A 252 7.77 -3.90 -40.87
C ASP A 252 6.43 -3.28 -40.47
N TYR A 253 6.36 -2.70 -39.26
CA TYR A 253 5.20 -1.98 -38.77
C TYR A 253 5.64 -0.72 -38.02
N GLU A 254 5.18 0.44 -38.49
CA GLU A 254 5.34 1.69 -37.75
C GLU A 254 4.21 1.84 -36.74
N SER A 255 4.52 1.63 -35.47
CA SER A 255 3.62 1.98 -34.37
C SER A 255 3.60 3.49 -34.16
N SER A 256 2.49 4.03 -33.66
CA SER A 256 2.39 5.45 -33.29
C SER A 256 3.05 5.82 -31.96
N LEU A 257 3.81 4.90 -31.36
CA LEU A 257 4.60 5.06 -30.14
C LEU A 257 6.01 5.57 -30.45
#